data_AF-A0A2S3GNJ8-F1
#
_entry.id   AF-A0A2S3GNJ8-F1
#
_cell.length_a   1.000
_cell.length_b   1.000
_cell.length_c   1.000
_cell.angle_alpha   90.00
_cell.angle_beta   90.00
_cell.angle_gamma   90.00
#
_symmetry.space_group_name_H-M   'P 1'
#
loop_
_entity.id
_entity.type
_entity.pdbx_description
1 polymer ?
#
loop_
_entity_poly.entity_id
_entity_poly.type
_entity_poly.pdbx_seq_one_letter_code
_entity_poly.pdbx_strand_id
1 'polypeptide(L)'
;MIKRGNKLPIQVAEGKKRPDVPLQAAKLASETGVALREKLPIYTSWKLYEKDGGPAEVQKVLDKVANRLDVDVKNDGPSKSACTDIIKKGVKQQRYHLKWKYFDESLTMEQLLAKEPPPKMKKEEWIELVKYWCDPKNQVHALHHCFC
;
A
#
# COMPACT_ATOMS: atom_id res chain seq x y z
N MET A 1 24.17 -23.35 0.02
CA MET A 1 24.13 -22.14 0.89
C MET A 1 24.26 -20.92 -0.01
N ILE A 2 23.18 -20.16 -0.23
CA ILE A 2 23.24 -18.95 -1.07
C ILE A 2 23.85 -17.84 -0.22
N LYS A 3 25.07 -17.40 -0.55
CA LYS A 3 25.72 -16.26 0.11
C LYS A 3 24.90 -15.00 -0.14
N ARG A 4 24.07 -14.61 0.85
CA ARG A 4 23.36 -13.32 0.89
C ARG A 4 24.39 -12.22 1.19
N GLY A 5 25.11 -11.76 0.18
CA GLY A 5 26.11 -10.69 0.34
C GLY A 5 25.49 -9.42 0.94
N ASN A 6 26.13 -8.86 1.98
CA ASN A 6 25.95 -7.53 2.60
C ASN A 6 24.53 -6.98 2.89
N LYS A 7 23.45 -7.75 2.69
CA LYS A 7 22.08 -7.31 3.01
C LYS A 7 21.88 -7.29 4.52
N LEU A 8 21.20 -6.25 5.01
CA LEU A 8 20.84 -6.15 6.42
C LEU A 8 19.82 -7.25 6.78
N PRO A 9 20.12 -8.15 7.73
CA PRO A 9 19.15 -9.12 8.24
C PRO A 9 18.02 -8.41 8.98
N ILE A 10 16.79 -8.81 8.67
CA ILE A 10 15.57 -8.36 9.32
C ILE A 10 14.95 -9.55 10.04
N GLN A 11 14.86 -9.44 11.36
CA GLN A 11 14.19 -10.43 12.19
C GLN A 11 12.99 -9.77 12.88
N VAL A 12 11.84 -10.42 12.78
CA VAL A 12 10.61 -9.99 13.45
C VAL A 12 10.18 -11.13 14.36
N ALA A 13 10.00 -10.84 15.64
CA ALA A 13 9.47 -11.82 16.58
C ALA A 13 8.00 -12.13 16.29
N GLU A 14 7.56 -13.34 16.63
CA GLU A 14 6.18 -13.75 16.44
C GLU A 14 5.20 -12.81 17.16
N GLY A 15 4.08 -12.49 16.51
CA GLY A 15 3.08 -11.54 17.01
C GLY A 15 3.48 -10.06 16.95
N LYS A 16 4.73 -9.72 16.58
CA LYS A 16 5.17 -8.33 16.40
C LYS A 16 4.95 -7.85 14.96
N LYS A 17 4.63 -6.56 14.82
CA LYS A 17 4.42 -5.90 13.52
C LYS A 17 5.68 -5.22 12.98
N ARG A 18 6.74 -5.15 13.77
CA ARG A 18 8.02 -4.51 13.44
C ARG A 18 9.16 -5.25 14.13
N PRO A 19 10.39 -5.21 13.56
CA PRO A 19 11.60 -5.61 14.27
C PRO A 19 11.76 -4.81 15.57
N ASP A 20 12.33 -5.45 16.61
CA ASP A 20 12.62 -4.78 17.88
C ASP A 20 13.81 -3.83 17.75
N VAL A 21 14.77 -4.16 16.89
CA VAL A 21 15.93 -3.32 16.61
C VAL A 21 15.49 -2.09 15.80
N PRO A 22 15.65 -0.86 16.32
CA PRO A 22 15.13 0.35 15.66
C PRO A 22 15.70 0.56 14.25
N LEU A 23 16.98 0.27 14.05
CA LEU A 23 17.64 0.37 12.74
C LEU A 23 17.02 -0.58 11.71
N GLN A 24 16.75 -1.83 12.10
CA GLN A 24 16.08 -2.80 11.24
C GLN A 24 14.65 -2.37 10.91
N ALA A 25 13.90 -1.88 11.92
CA ALA A 25 12.54 -1.39 11.73
C ALA A 25 12.47 -0.20 10.77
N ALA A 26 13.36 0.79 10.96
CA ALA A 26 13.44 1.97 10.10
C ALA A 26 13.80 1.59 8.66
N LYS A 27 14.78 0.70 8.48
CA LYS A 27 15.20 0.25 7.16
C LYS A 27 14.11 -0.56 6.46
N LEU A 28 13.45 -1.48 7.16
CA LEU A 28 12.33 -2.27 6.63
C LEU A 28 11.18 -1.36 6.18
N ALA A 29 10.78 -0.41 7.02
CA ALA A 29 9.69 0.52 6.70
C ALA A 29 10.02 1.39 5.46
N SER A 30 11.25 1.89 5.37
CA SER A 30 11.70 2.71 4.24
C SER A 30 11.71 1.93 2.93
N GLU A 31 12.36 0.76 2.91
CA GLU A 31 12.46 -0.06 1.68
C GLU A 31 11.10 -0.59 1.23
N THR A 32 10.26 -1.03 2.18
CA THR A 32 8.89 -1.49 1.87
C THR A 32 8.04 -0.34 1.35
N GLY A 33 8.14 0.86 1.94
CA GLY A 33 7.42 2.04 1.48
C GLY A 33 7.84 2.51 0.08
N VAL A 34 9.13 2.41 -0.26
CA VAL A 34 9.63 2.70 -1.62
C VAL A 34 9.15 1.65 -2.61
N ALA A 35 9.25 0.36 -2.27
CA ALA A 35 8.80 -0.73 -3.14
C ALA A 35 7.29 -0.64 -3.43
N LEU A 36 6.49 -0.36 -2.40
CA LEU A 36 5.05 -0.14 -2.48
C LEU A 36 4.69 0.93 -3.52
N ARG A 37 5.30 2.13 -3.40
CA ARG A 37 4.99 3.28 -4.29
C ARG A 37 5.42 3.09 -5.73
N GLU A 38 6.33 2.17 -6.01
CA GLU A 38 6.83 1.92 -7.36
C GLU A 38 6.10 0.79 -8.07
N LYS A 39 5.65 -0.24 -7.33
CA LYS A 39 5.16 -1.49 -7.93
C LYS A 39 3.70 -1.78 -7.68
N LEU A 40 3.10 -1.28 -6.61
CA LEU A 40 1.75 -1.68 -6.24
C LEU A 40 0.70 -0.78 -6.90
N PRO A 41 -0.26 -1.34 -7.67
CA PRO A 41 -1.44 -0.61 -8.10
C PRO A 41 -2.29 -0.21 -6.90
N ILE A 42 -3.14 0.81 -7.03
CA ILE A 42 -3.96 1.34 -5.93
C ILE A 42 -5.42 0.94 -6.13
N TYR A 43 -5.85 -0.14 -5.46
CA TYR A 43 -7.22 -0.64 -5.52
C TYR A 43 -8.14 0.02 -4.48
N THR A 44 -9.44 0.00 -4.77
CA THR A 44 -10.50 0.58 -3.93
C THR A 44 -10.57 -0.04 -2.54
N SER A 45 -10.26 -1.33 -2.39
CA SER A 45 -10.34 -2.07 -1.11
C SER A 45 -9.14 -2.99 -0.86
N TRP A 46 -8.78 -3.18 0.41
CA TRP A 46 -7.75 -4.15 0.80
C TRP A 46 -8.12 -5.59 0.42
N LYS A 47 -9.43 -5.91 0.40
CA LYS A 47 -9.94 -7.25 0.06
C LYS A 47 -9.55 -7.68 -1.36
N LEU A 48 -9.32 -6.72 -2.27
CA LEU A 48 -8.86 -7.00 -3.64
C LEU A 48 -7.38 -7.38 -3.70
N TYR A 49 -6.59 -7.04 -2.67
CA TYR A 49 -5.20 -7.51 -2.55
C TYR A 49 -5.10 -8.90 -1.92
N GLU A 50 -6.15 -9.33 -1.20
CA GLU A 50 -6.25 -10.66 -0.61
C GLU A 50 -6.87 -11.68 -1.58
N LYS A 51 -7.48 -11.21 -2.67
CA LYS A 51 -8.20 -12.02 -3.66
C LYS A 51 -7.69 -11.77 -5.08
N ASP A 52 -8.09 -12.63 -6.01
CA ASP A 52 -7.85 -12.49 -7.45
C ASP A 52 -6.35 -12.33 -7.78
N GLY A 53 -5.98 -11.39 -8.66
CA GLY A 53 -4.58 -11.08 -8.99
C GLY A 53 -3.85 -10.23 -7.94
N GLY A 54 -4.53 -9.77 -6.90
CA GLY A 54 -3.97 -8.92 -5.85
C GLY A 54 -2.79 -9.51 -5.08
N PRO A 55 -2.84 -10.78 -4.64
CA PRO A 55 -1.73 -11.44 -3.97
C PRO A 55 -0.44 -11.44 -4.79
N ALA A 56 -0.55 -11.57 -6.12
CA ALA A 56 0.61 -11.52 -7.01
C ALA A 56 1.25 -10.12 -7.02
N GLU A 57 0.46 -9.05 -6.99
CA GLU A 57 0.97 -7.69 -6.91
C GLU A 57 1.63 -7.39 -5.56
N VAL A 58 1.05 -7.88 -4.46
CA VAL A 58 1.67 -7.79 -3.12
C VAL A 58 2.99 -8.56 -3.10
N GLN A 59 3.04 -9.75 -3.70
CA GLN A 59 4.26 -10.55 -3.77
C GLN A 59 5.37 -9.85 -4.55
N LYS A 60 5.06 -9.14 -5.64
CA LYS A 60 6.07 -8.32 -6.37
C LYS A 60 6.71 -7.26 -5.46
N VAL A 61 5.94 -6.64 -4.56
CA VAL A 61 6.47 -5.70 -3.58
C VAL A 61 7.37 -6.42 -2.59
N LEU A 62 6.94 -7.56 -2.07
CA LEU A 62 7.71 -8.37 -1.11
C LEU A 62 9.03 -8.86 -1.71
N ASP A 63 9.02 -9.35 -2.95
CA ASP A 63 10.22 -9.82 -3.67
C ASP A 63 11.22 -8.68 -3.84
N LYS A 64 10.74 -7.46 -4.10
CA LYS A 64 11.60 -6.27 -4.17
C LYS A 64 12.22 -5.91 -2.82
N VAL A 65 11.50 -6.08 -1.72
CA VAL A 65 12.06 -5.91 -0.36
C VAL A 65 13.13 -6.97 -0.11
N ALA A 66 12.89 -8.23 -0.43
CA ALA A 66 13.87 -9.32 -0.29
C ALA A 66 15.09 -9.19 -1.22
N ASN A 67 14.94 -8.44 -2.32
CA ASN A 67 16.07 -8.06 -3.15
C ASN A 67 17.00 -7.06 -2.46
N ARG A 68 16.49 -6.20 -1.57
CA ARG A 68 17.26 -5.15 -0.88
C ARG A 68 17.68 -5.51 0.55
N LEU A 69 16.89 -6.31 1.23
CA LEU A 69 17.07 -6.72 2.62
C LEU A 69 17.14 -8.23 2.75
N ASP A 70 17.79 -8.70 3.81
CA ASP A 70 17.77 -10.11 4.15
C ASP A 70 16.55 -10.38 5.06
N VAL A 71 15.40 -10.56 4.42
CA VAL A 71 14.10 -10.80 5.07
C VAL A 71 13.45 -12.05 4.48
N ASP A 72 12.85 -12.88 5.34
CA ASP A 72 12.05 -14.02 4.88
C ASP A 72 10.63 -13.56 4.54
N VAL A 73 10.36 -13.46 3.24
CA VAL A 73 9.04 -13.15 2.67
C VAL A 73 8.46 -14.32 1.87
N LYS A 74 9.22 -15.41 1.72
CA LYS A 74 8.81 -16.58 0.94
C LYS A 74 7.95 -17.49 1.79
N ASN A 75 8.38 -17.72 3.02
CA ASN A 75 7.62 -18.50 3.98
C ASN A 75 6.62 -17.61 4.70
N ASP A 76 5.45 -18.17 5.02
CA ASP A 76 4.53 -17.50 5.92
C ASP A 76 5.17 -17.42 7.31
N GLY A 77 5.14 -16.22 7.89
CA GLY A 77 5.85 -15.95 9.14
C GLY A 77 5.79 -14.49 9.54
N PRO A 78 6.40 -14.14 10.69
CA PRO A 78 6.31 -12.80 11.27
C PRO A 78 6.91 -11.72 10.37
N SER A 79 7.99 -12.02 9.65
CA SER A 79 8.63 -11.09 8.70
C SER A 79 7.74 -10.74 7.52
N LYS A 80 7.10 -11.75 6.88
CA LYS A 80 6.14 -11.54 5.79
C LYS A 80 4.90 -10.79 6.28
N SER A 81 4.41 -11.13 7.47
CA SER A 81 3.28 -10.46 8.12
C SER A 81 3.59 -8.98 8.38
N ALA A 82 4.75 -8.65 8.95
CA ALA A 82 5.19 -7.27 9.16
C ALA A 82 5.28 -6.46 7.86
N CYS A 83 5.84 -7.04 6.80
CA CYS A 83 5.91 -6.39 5.49
C CYS A 83 4.49 -6.13 4.94
N THR A 84 3.61 -7.12 5.02
CA THR A 84 2.22 -7.03 4.56
C THR A 84 1.44 -5.95 5.32
N ASP A 85 1.66 -5.85 6.64
CA ASP A 85 1.07 -4.80 7.48
C ASP A 85 1.54 -3.39 7.08
N ILE A 86 2.83 -3.23 6.76
CA ILE A 86 3.37 -1.96 6.24
C ILE A 86 2.72 -1.62 4.89
N ILE A 87 2.61 -2.59 3.98
CA ILE A 87 1.97 -2.44 2.68
C ILE A 87 0.50 -2.00 2.85
N LYS A 88 -0.26 -2.72 3.68
CA LYS A 88 -1.67 -2.43 3.97
C LYS A 88 -1.89 -1.01 4.48
N LYS A 89 -1.08 -0.58 5.46
CA LYS A 89 -1.12 0.79 5.98
C LYS A 89 -0.73 1.81 4.91
N GLY A 90 0.33 1.53 4.14
CA GLY A 90 0.80 2.41 3.08
C GLY A 90 -0.24 2.63 1.98
N VAL A 91 -0.92 1.59 1.52
CA VAL A 91 -2.02 1.71 0.54
C VAL A 91 -3.18 2.52 1.10
N LYS A 92 -3.56 2.28 2.35
CA LYS A 92 -4.62 3.07 3.02
C LYS A 92 -4.27 4.56 3.02
N GLN A 93 -3.03 4.90 3.38
CA GLN A 93 -2.58 6.30 3.40
C GLN A 93 -2.51 6.91 1.99
N GLN A 94 -2.01 6.18 0.99
CA GLN A 94 -1.99 6.67 -0.40
C GLN A 94 -3.40 7.00 -0.89
N ARG A 95 -4.38 6.14 -0.63
CA ARG A 95 -5.78 6.39 -1.01
C ARG A 95 -6.38 7.60 -0.30
N TYR A 96 -6.09 7.77 0.99
CA TYR A 96 -6.51 8.94 1.74
C TYR A 96 -5.95 10.23 1.12
N HIS A 97 -4.64 10.27 0.86
CA HIS A 97 -4.01 11.43 0.24
C HIS A 97 -4.50 11.70 -1.19
N LEU A 98 -4.80 10.66 -1.97
CA LEU A 98 -5.40 10.80 -3.29
C LEU A 98 -6.82 11.39 -3.20
N LYS A 99 -7.66 10.87 -2.30
CA LYS A 99 -8.99 11.44 -2.08
C LYS A 99 -8.87 12.90 -1.67
N TRP A 100 -8.08 13.19 -0.65
CA TRP A 100 -7.87 14.57 -0.16
C TRP A 100 -7.40 15.54 -1.24
N LYS A 101 -6.53 15.11 -2.16
CA LYS A 101 -5.96 15.98 -3.19
C LYS A 101 -6.87 16.18 -4.40
N TYR A 102 -7.64 15.16 -4.79
CA TYR A 102 -8.34 15.18 -6.08
C TYR A 102 -9.86 15.18 -5.98
N PHE A 103 -10.42 14.61 -4.91
CA PHE A 103 -11.86 14.54 -4.70
C PHE A 103 -12.39 15.89 -4.22
N ASP A 104 -13.43 16.36 -4.89
CA ASP A 104 -14.16 17.57 -4.57
C ASP A 104 -15.64 17.20 -4.60
N GLU A 105 -16.34 17.43 -3.49
CA GLU A 105 -17.74 17.07 -3.31
C GLU A 105 -18.68 17.92 -4.18
N SER A 106 -18.24 19.11 -4.59
CA SER A 106 -19.03 20.01 -5.45
C SER A 106 -19.05 19.57 -6.92
N LEU A 107 -18.16 18.66 -7.32
CA LEU A 107 -17.99 18.24 -8.71
C LEU A 107 -18.78 16.97 -9.03
N THR A 108 -19.28 16.87 -10.27
CA THR A 108 -19.89 15.64 -10.77
C THR A 108 -18.83 14.57 -11.04
N MET A 109 -19.25 13.31 -11.10
CA MET A 109 -18.36 12.19 -11.45
C MET A 109 -17.63 12.44 -12.78
N GLU A 110 -18.33 12.98 -13.78
CA GLU A 110 -17.77 13.29 -15.11
C GLU A 110 -16.67 14.36 -15.03
N GLN A 111 -16.89 15.41 -14.23
CA GLN A 111 -15.89 16.46 -14.00
C GLN A 111 -14.66 15.93 -13.25
N LEU A 112 -14.84 15.02 -12.29
CA LEU A 112 -13.73 14.36 -11.60
C LEU A 112 -12.94 13.43 -12.53
N LEU A 113 -13.62 12.71 -13.42
CA LEU A 113 -13.00 11.85 -14.43
C LEU A 113 -12.28 12.65 -15.54
N ALA A 114 -12.70 13.88 -15.79
CA ALA A 114 -12.05 14.79 -16.74
C ALA A 114 -10.71 15.35 -16.21
N LYS A 115 -10.46 15.29 -14.89
CA LYS A 115 -9.16 15.66 -14.32
C LYS A 115 -8.09 14.65 -14.73
N GLU A 116 -6.86 15.13 -14.91
CA GLU A 116 -5.73 14.26 -15.22
C GLU A 116 -5.50 13.24 -14.10
N PRO A 117 -5.35 11.94 -14.44
CA PRO A 117 -5.04 10.92 -13.45
C PRO A 117 -3.65 11.17 -12.85
N PRO A 118 -3.40 10.70 -11.61
CA PRO A 118 -2.07 10.77 -11.03
C PRO A 118 -1.01 10.12 -11.94
N PRO A 119 0.22 10.68 -12.08
CA PRO A 119 1.21 10.21 -13.06
C PRO A 119 1.64 8.74 -12.96
N LYS A 120 1.40 8.10 -11.81
CA LYS A 120 1.76 6.70 -11.53
C LYS A 120 0.55 5.76 -11.48
N MET A 121 -0.62 6.23 -11.89
CA MET A 121 -1.87 5.49 -11.83
C MET A 121 -2.40 5.23 -13.24
N LYS A 122 -2.90 4.02 -13.47
CA LYS A 122 -3.57 3.68 -14.73
C LYS A 122 -4.94 4.35 -14.79
N LYS A 123 -5.42 4.65 -16.00
CA LYS A 123 -6.70 5.34 -16.19
C LYS A 123 -7.88 4.51 -15.69
N GLU A 124 -7.80 3.19 -15.84
CA GLU A 124 -8.85 2.25 -15.41
C GLU A 124 -8.97 2.25 -13.88
N GLU A 125 -7.84 2.20 -13.18
CA GLU A 125 -7.77 2.28 -11.71
C GLU A 125 -8.31 3.62 -11.21
N TRP A 126 -7.98 4.72 -11.90
CA TRP A 126 -8.51 6.05 -11.60
C TRP A 126 -10.04 6.10 -11.72
N ILE A 127 -10.59 5.54 -12.80
CA ILE A 127 -12.05 5.49 -13.03
C ILE A 127 -12.74 4.71 -11.91
N GLU A 128 -12.22 3.53 -11.53
CA GLU A 128 -12.78 2.73 -10.44
C GLU A 128 -12.73 3.46 -9.10
N LEU A 129 -11.63 4.18 -8.83
CA LEU A 129 -11.45 4.94 -7.59
C LEU A 129 -12.43 6.11 -7.49
N VAL A 130 -12.61 6.87 -8.57
CA VAL A 130 -13.59 7.98 -8.63
C VAL A 130 -15.01 7.45 -8.47
N LYS A 131 -15.38 6.37 -9.17
CA LYS A 131 -16.68 5.69 -8.99
C LYS A 131 -16.90 5.28 -7.54
N TYR A 132 -15.87 4.71 -6.90
CA TYR A 132 -15.93 4.32 -5.49
C TYR A 132 -16.14 5.52 -4.55
N TRP A 133 -15.50 6.67 -4.80
CA TRP A 133 -15.68 7.87 -3.99
C TRP A 133 -17.05 8.53 -4.16
N CYS A 134 -17.63 8.45 -5.36
CA CYS A 134 -18.96 8.99 -5.67
C CYS A 134 -20.11 8.10 -5.19
N ASP A 135 -19.85 6.86 -4.74
CA ASP A 135 -20.88 5.99 -4.16
C ASP A 135 -21.41 6.60 -2.84
N PRO A 136 -22.73 6.84 -2.70
CA PRO A 136 -23.33 7.41 -1.50
C PRO A 136 -22.92 6.68 -0.21
N LYS A 137 -22.72 5.36 -0.24
CA LYS A 137 -22.30 4.57 0.93
C LYS A 137 -20.92 4.97 1.44
N ASN A 138 -20.05 5.45 0.56
CA ASN A 138 -18.68 5.84 0.87
C ASN A 138 -18.54 7.35 1.16
N GLN A 139 -19.58 8.12 0.87
CA GLN A 139 -19.68 9.55 1.19
C GLN A 139 -20.13 9.81 2.64
N VAL A 140 -20.90 8.89 3.25
CA VAL A 140 -21.40 9.04 4.64
C VAL A 140 -20.27 9.19 5.69
N HIS A 141 -19.06 8.69 5.38
CA HIS A 141 -17.88 8.85 6.23
C HIS A 141 -17.08 10.15 5.99
N ALA A 142 -17.44 10.94 4.97
CA ALA A 142 -16.76 12.20 4.67
C ALA A 142 -17.19 13.36 5.60
N LEU A 143 -18.38 13.24 6.23
CA LEU A 143 -18.96 14.27 7.10
C LEU A 143 -18.28 14.43 8.48
N HIS A 144 -17.24 13.65 8.80
CA HIS A 144 -16.49 13.73 10.05
C HIS A 144 -15.03 14.15 9.82
N HIS A 145 -14.77 15.15 8.99
CA HIS A 145 -13.41 15.67 8.79
C HIS A 145 -13.31 17.20 8.94
N CYS A 146 -14.00 17.73 9.95
CA CYS A 146 -13.61 18.97 10.60
C CYS A 146 -13.23 18.63 12.05
N PHE A 147 -12.05 19.08 12.49
CA PHE A 147 -11.41 18.90 13.80
C PHE A 147 -10.77 17.53 14.12
N CYS A 148 -9.45 17.48 13.94
CA CYS A 148 -8.46 17.35 15.03
C CYS A 148 -7.04 17.54 14.48
#